data_AF-T2SXU2-F1
#
_entry.id   AF-T2SXU2-F1
#
_cell.length_a   1.000
_cell.length_b   1.000
_cell.length_c   1.000
_cell.angle_alpha   90.00
_cell.angle_beta   90.00
_cell.angle_gamma   90.00
#
_symmetry.space_group_name_H-M   'P 1'
#
loop_
_entity.id
_entity.type
_entity.pdbx_description
1 polymer ?
#
loop_
_entity_poly.entity_id
_entity_poly.type
_entity_poly.pdbx_seq_one_letter_code
_entity_poly.pdbx_strand_id
1 'polypeptide(L)' 'MNVADNSGAKEIMCIKVLGGSHKRYASVGSVIVASVKKAIPN' A
#
# COMPACT_ATOMS: atom_id res chain seq x y z
N MET A 1 1.37 1.92 7.04
CA MET A 1 -0.03 2.29 6.74
C MET A 1 -0.90 1.09 7.08
N ASN A 2 -2.05 1.30 7.71
CA ASN A 2 -2.96 0.23 8.04
C ASN A 2 -3.74 -0.22 6.80
N VAL A 3 -4.03 -1.52 6.71
CA VAL A 3 -4.84 -2.10 5.65
C VAL A 3 -6.29 -2.19 6.13
N ALA A 4 -7.24 -1.86 5.25
CA ALA A 4 -8.67 -1.84 5.53
C ALA A 4 -9.43 -2.90 4.72
N ASP A 5 -8.76 -3.98 4.34
CA ASP A 5 -9.32 -5.11 3.61
C ASP A 5 -9.24 -6.40 4.44
N ASN A 6 -9.79 -7.48 3.91
CA ASN A 6 -9.78 -8.82 4.50
C ASN A 6 -8.73 -9.75 3.86
N SER A 7 -7.66 -9.20 3.27
CA SER A 7 -6.59 -9.98 2.64
C SER A 7 -5.66 -10.69 3.64
N GLY A 8 -5.77 -10.36 4.93
CA GLY A 8 -4.86 -10.83 5.98
C GLY A 8 -3.63 -9.92 6.19
N ALA A 9 -3.43 -8.89 5.37
CA ALA A 9 -2.46 -7.84 5.67
C ALA A 9 -3.00 -6.89 6.77
N LYS A 10 -2.13 -6.49 7.70
CA LYS A 10 -2.44 -5.51 8.76
C LYS A 10 -1.76 -4.17 8.50
N GLU A 11 -0.47 -4.22 8.17
CA GLU A 11 0.32 -3.03 7.90
C GLU A 11 1.15 -3.20 6.63
N ILE A 12 1.15 -2.16 5.80
CA ILE A 12 1.92 -2.08 4.55
C ILE A 12 2.82 -0.84 4.53
N MET A 13 3.90 -0.94 3.74
CA MET A 13 4.78 0.15 3.38
C MET A 13 4.62 0.46 1.89
N CYS A 14 4.27 1.71 1.55
CA CYS A 14 4.23 2.17 0.17
C CYS A 14 5.65 2.21 -0.41
N ILE A 15 5.83 1.66 -1.62
CA ILE A 15 7.09 1.64 -2.36
C ILE A 15 7.05 2.63 -3.52
N LYS A 16 5.92 2.68 -4.24
CA LYS A 16 5.77 3.53 -5.43
C LYS A 16 4.32 3.88 -5.70
N VAL A 17 4.07 5.14 -6.05
CA VAL A 17 2.77 5.59 -6.58
C VAL A 17 2.73 5.34 -8.08
N LEU A 18 1.68 4.68 -8.56
CA LEU A 18 1.52 4.40 -9.99
C LEU A 18 0.93 5.62 -10.74
N GLY A 19 1.16 5.64 -12.06
CA GLY A 19 0.66 6.68 -12.97
C GLY A 19 1.67 7.77 -13.36
N GLY A 20 2.98 7.53 -13.23
CA GLY A 20 4.01 8.42 -13.77
C GLY A 20 5.42 8.13 -13.22
N SER A 21 6.46 8.42 -14.00
CA SER A 21 7.86 8.09 -13.65
C SER A 21 8.42 8.88 -12.46
N HIS A 22 7.90 10.09 -12.21
CA HIS A 22 8.39 11.00 -11.16
C HIS A 22 7.31 11.39 -10.14
N LYS A 23 6.22 10.63 -10.07
CA LYS A 23 5.12 10.93 -9.15
C LYS A 23 5.53 10.66 -7.71
N ARG A 24 5.60 11.72 -6.89
CA ARG A 24 6.05 11.66 -5.48
C ARG A 24 4.93 11.64 -4.46
N TYR A 25 3.72 12.06 -4.84
CA TYR A 25 2.58 12.18 -3.95
C TYR A 25 1.38 11.38 -4.48
N ALA A 26 0.59 10.84 -3.56
CA ALA A 26 -0.66 10.15 -3.83
C ALA A 26 -1.82 10.87 -3.15
N SER A 27 -3.00 10.75 -3.76
CA SER A 27 -4.29 11.18 -3.22
C SER A 27 -5.22 9.97 -3.13
N VAL A 28 -6.37 10.15 -2.47
CA VAL A 28 -7.44 9.14 -2.44
C VAL A 28 -7.78 8.69 -3.88
N GLY A 29 -7.93 7.37 -4.07
CA GLY A 29 -8.16 6.75 -5.38
C GLY A 29 -6.89 6.42 -6.19
N SER A 30 -5.70 6.84 -5.73
CA SER A 30 -4.44 6.45 -6.36
C SER A 30 -4.09 4.98 -6.09
N VAL A 31 -3.59 4.28 -7.11
CA VAL A 31 -3.04 2.93 -6.97
C VAL A 31 -1.55 3.00 -6.62
N ILE A 32 -1.12 2.17 -5.68
CA ILE A 32 0.28 2.11 -5.22
C ILE A 32 0.81 0.67 -5.27
N VAL A 33 2.13 0.54 -5.39
CA VAL A 33 2.85 -0.71 -5.09
C VAL A 33 3.29 -0.64 -3.64
N ALA A 34 3.02 -1.69 -2.87
CA ALA A 34 3.33 -1.76 -1.46
C ALA A 34 3.86 -3.14 -1.03
N SER A 35 4.64 -3.18 0.05
CA SER A 35 5.11 -4.40 0.71
C SER A 35 4.38 -4.59 2.04
N VAL A 36 3.98 -5.83 2.34
CA VAL A 36 3.40 -6.20 3.63
C VAL A 36 4.50 -6.21 4.69
N LYS A 37 4.28 -5.47 5.78
CA LYS A 37 5.18 -5.41 6.95
C LYS A 37 4.66 -6.22 8.12
N LYS A 38 3.34 -6.34 8.24
CA LYS A 38 2.69 -7.16 9.26
C LYS A 38 1.44 -7.80 8.67
N ALA A 39 1.29 -9.09 8.89
CA ALA A 39 0.12 -9.86 8.51
C ALA A 39 -0.54 -10.49 9.76
N ILE A 40 -1.78 -10.93 9.61
CA ILE A 40 -2.43 -11.80 10.59
C ILE A 40 -1.74 -13.17 10.52
N PRO A 41 -1.32 -13.77 11.66
CA PRO A 41 -0.87 -15.16 11.68
C PRO A 41 -2.02 -16.07 11.25
N ASN A 42 -1.72 -17.11 10.47
CA ASN A 42 -2.73 -18.07 10.01
C ASN A 42 -3.25 -18.92 11.17
#